data_AF-A0A109JIQ6-F1
#
_entry.id   AF-A0A109JIQ6-F1
#
_cell.length_a   1.000
_cell.length_b   1.000
_cell.length_c   1.000
_cell.angle_alpha   90.00
_cell.angle_beta   90.00
_cell.angle_gamma   90.00
#
_symmetry.space_group_name_H-M   'P 1'
#
loop_
_entity.id
_entity.type
_entity.pdbx_description
1 polymer ?
#
loop_
_entity_poly.entity_id
_entity_poly.type
_entity_poly.pdbx_seq_one_letter_code
_entity_poly.pdbx_strand_id
1 'polypeptide(L)'
;MRDKSLIYWATIEHHRWWLCYDQVYLNLIAKEGQLSPWIVRLIAKAYGVNRGIPRATDTGPSDPAATAIADALGNAAQQFSGTLPQRFSVCVNILRQLPPGIRGAESATPKFVSGTTKLMWFLKPAGWTMFDSFAANALGIARGKSSDRARLFYAALEKQGFAQKSEAGNAVIRASGIPELYAERVIDKYLWLAGCTQQAQEKAKAICEAYHQGLPSKHAEDLQALASALANLLGENPFSENGGEPYAT
;
A
#
# COMPACT_ATOMS: atom_id res chain seq x y z
N MET A 1 -3.60 -1.22 31.69
CA MET A 1 -4.29 -1.43 30.40
C MET A 1 -3.42 -2.36 29.55
N ARG A 2 -3.97 -3.40 28.91
CA ARG A 2 -3.17 -4.21 27.97
C ARG A 2 -2.75 -3.34 26.78
N ASP A 3 -1.50 -3.48 26.34
CA ASP A 3 -1.04 -2.80 25.12
C ASP A 3 -1.89 -3.26 23.93
N LYS A 4 -2.24 -2.33 23.04
CA LYS A 4 -3.05 -2.61 21.86
C LYS A 4 -2.15 -3.19 20.76
N SER A 5 -2.65 -4.19 20.03
CA SER A 5 -1.90 -4.84 18.96
C SER A 5 -1.57 -3.88 17.81
N LEU A 6 -0.57 -4.22 16.98
CA LEU A 6 -0.24 -3.40 15.81
C LEU A 6 -1.38 -3.34 14.77
N ILE A 7 -2.24 -4.37 14.68
CA ILE A 7 -3.42 -4.35 13.80
C ILE A 7 -4.43 -3.30 14.26
N TYR A 8 -4.61 -3.13 15.57
CA TYR A 8 -5.46 -2.08 16.12
C TYR A 8 -4.98 -0.70 15.64
N TRP A 9 -3.69 -0.41 15.84
CA TRP A 9 -3.09 0.86 15.41
C TRP A 9 -3.07 1.03 13.90
N ALA A 10 -2.83 -0.04 13.14
CA ALA A 10 -2.88 -0.04 11.68
C ALA A 10 -4.27 0.32 11.14
N THR A 11 -5.33 -0.11 11.84
CA THR A 11 -6.71 0.24 11.47
C THR A 11 -6.98 1.73 11.67
N ILE A 12 -6.56 2.30 12.81
CA ILE A 12 -6.69 3.73 13.09
C ILE A 12 -5.88 4.56 12.09
N GLU A 13 -4.63 4.16 11.83
CA GLU A 13 -3.76 4.81 10.85
C GLU A 13 -4.35 4.74 9.44
N HIS A 14 -4.96 3.61 9.06
CA HIS A 14 -5.65 3.47 7.78
C HIS A 14 -6.83 4.44 7.69
N HIS A 15 -7.70 4.49 8.69
CA HIS A 15 -8.84 5.43 8.69
C HIS A 15 -8.37 6.90 8.59
N ARG A 16 -7.31 7.26 9.32
CA ARG A 16 -6.71 8.60 9.23
C ARG A 16 -6.21 8.92 7.82
N TRP A 17 -5.48 7.99 7.19
CA TRP A 17 -5.01 8.15 5.80
C TRP A 17 -6.14 8.14 4.79
N TRP A 18 -7.18 7.36 5.05
CA TRP A 18 -8.35 7.26 4.20
C TRP A 18 -9.02 8.62 4.02
N LEU A 19 -9.34 9.29 5.14
CA LEU A 19 -9.98 10.60 5.11
C LEU A 19 -9.09 11.71 4.53
N CYS A 20 -7.78 11.65 4.75
CA CYS A 20 -6.87 12.70 4.30
C CYS A 20 -6.38 12.52 2.85
N TYR A 21 -6.31 11.28 2.35
CA TYR A 21 -5.59 10.96 1.11
C TYR A 21 -6.32 9.91 0.27
N ASP A 22 -6.50 8.69 0.78
CA ASP A 22 -6.81 7.54 -0.09
C ASP A 22 -8.18 7.70 -0.75
N GLN A 23 -9.20 8.12 0.01
CA GLN A 23 -10.55 8.36 -0.51
C GLN A 23 -10.56 9.49 -1.54
N VAL A 24 -9.81 10.56 -1.29
CA VAL A 24 -9.73 11.72 -2.18
C VAL A 24 -9.22 11.29 -3.55
N TYR A 25 -8.12 10.54 -3.59
CA TYR A 25 -7.53 10.11 -4.86
C TYR A 25 -8.38 9.07 -5.59
N LEU A 26 -9.01 8.13 -4.87
CA LEU A 26 -9.96 7.19 -5.48
C LEU A 26 -11.15 7.92 -6.09
N ASN A 27 -11.72 8.91 -5.40
CA ASN A 27 -12.84 9.71 -5.90
C ASN A 27 -12.43 10.57 -7.11
N LEU A 28 -11.21 11.12 -7.13
CA LEU A 28 -10.70 11.87 -8.28
C LEU A 28 -10.55 10.97 -9.52
N ILE A 29 -9.98 9.77 -9.37
CA ILE A 29 -9.85 8.81 -10.46
C ILE A 29 -11.25 8.37 -10.95
N ALA A 30 -12.18 8.08 -10.03
CA ALA A 30 -13.54 7.73 -10.40
C ALA A 30 -14.25 8.84 -11.17
N LYS A 31 -14.05 10.11 -10.77
CA LYS A 31 -14.60 11.29 -11.44
C LYS A 31 -14.01 11.49 -12.85
N GLU A 32 -12.71 11.28 -13.02
CA GLU A 32 -12.05 11.42 -14.33
C GLU A 32 -12.22 10.19 -15.23
N GLY A 33 -12.63 9.05 -14.66
CA GLY A 33 -12.75 7.77 -15.35
C GLY A 33 -11.41 7.08 -15.65
N GLN A 34 -10.29 7.77 -15.37
CA GLN A 34 -8.94 7.28 -15.63
C GLN A 34 -7.92 7.97 -14.72
N LEU A 35 -6.71 7.41 -14.67
CA LEU A 35 -5.59 8.02 -13.98
C LEU A 35 -4.97 9.11 -14.87
N SER A 36 -5.04 10.38 -14.45
CA SER A 36 -4.43 11.49 -15.20
C SER A 36 -3.03 11.85 -14.68
N PRO A 37 -2.22 12.59 -15.48
CA PRO A 37 -0.85 12.95 -15.09
C PRO A 37 -0.77 13.77 -13.79
N TRP A 38 -1.72 14.67 -13.55
CA TRP A 38 -1.72 15.49 -12.34
C TRP A 38 -2.10 14.67 -11.09
N ILE A 39 -3.02 13.69 -11.22
CA ILE A 39 -3.34 12.74 -10.15
C ILE A 39 -2.12 11.87 -9.82
N VAL A 40 -1.38 11.40 -10.84
CA VAL A 40 -0.12 10.65 -10.63
C VAL A 40 0.83 11.45 -9.75
N ARG A 41 1.01 12.76 -10.01
CA ARG A 41 1.88 13.63 -9.21
C ARG A 41 1.38 13.83 -7.78
N LEU A 42 0.08 14.02 -7.58
CA LEU A 42 -0.50 14.16 -6.25
C LEU A 42 -0.28 12.91 -5.40
N ILE A 43 -0.63 11.74 -5.93
CA ILE A 43 -0.42 10.46 -5.25
C ILE A 43 1.07 10.26 -4.99
N ALA A 44 1.92 10.46 -6.01
CA ALA A 44 3.35 10.25 -5.89
C ALA A 44 3.99 11.15 -4.84
N LYS A 45 3.52 12.38 -4.69
CA LYS A 45 3.98 13.32 -3.65
C LYS A 45 3.55 12.86 -2.26
N ALA A 46 2.27 12.54 -2.06
CA ALA A 46 1.73 12.10 -0.77
C ALA A 46 2.39 10.80 -0.27
N TYR A 47 2.75 9.93 -1.19
CA TYR A 47 3.37 8.64 -0.90
C TYR A 47 4.91 8.63 -0.97
N GLY A 48 5.55 9.81 -1.14
CA GLY A 48 7.02 9.92 -1.11
C GLY A 48 7.75 9.26 -2.29
N VAL A 49 7.06 8.97 -3.38
CA VAL A 49 7.63 8.34 -4.59
C VAL A 49 7.87 9.33 -5.73
N ASN A 50 7.47 10.60 -5.59
CA ASN A 50 7.63 11.62 -6.63
C ASN A 50 9.08 11.85 -7.09
N ARG A 51 10.07 11.56 -6.24
CA ARG A 51 11.50 11.64 -6.62
C ARG A 51 11.88 10.70 -7.77
N GLY A 52 11.10 9.64 -8.01
CA GLY A 52 11.30 8.70 -9.11
C GLY A 52 10.68 9.14 -10.43
N ILE A 53 10.00 10.29 -10.46
CA ILE A 53 9.34 10.80 -11.67
C ILE A 53 10.06 12.09 -12.09
N PRO A 54 10.82 12.10 -13.20
CA PRO A 54 11.51 13.29 -13.71
C PRO A 54 10.56 14.48 -13.81
N ARG A 55 11.00 15.67 -13.38
CA ARG A 55 10.22 16.90 -13.58
C ARG A 55 10.17 17.22 -15.08
N ALA A 56 9.06 17.78 -15.55
CA ALA A 56 9.03 18.39 -16.87
C ALA A 56 10.07 19.52 -16.92
N THR A 57 10.88 19.55 -17.98
CA THR A 57 11.86 20.63 -18.24
C THR A 57 11.18 21.94 -18.62
N ASP A 58 10.00 21.84 -19.23
CA ASP A 58 9.19 22.99 -19.60
C ASP A 58 8.14 23.27 -18.52
N THR A 59 8.01 24.54 -18.15
CA THR A 59 6.95 25.07 -17.27
C THR A 59 5.56 25.05 -17.93
N GLY A 60 5.40 24.34 -19.04
CA GLY A 60 4.15 24.17 -19.77
C GLY A 60 3.26 23.06 -19.17
N PRO A 61 2.00 22.94 -19.66
CA PRO A 61 1.00 22.02 -19.13
C PRO A 61 1.27 20.52 -19.40
N SER A 62 2.30 20.17 -20.16
CA SER A 62 2.63 18.77 -20.44
C SER A 62 3.60 18.21 -19.39
N ASP A 63 3.21 17.15 -18.69
CA ASP A 63 4.09 16.34 -17.85
C ASP A 63 4.31 14.98 -18.54
N PRO A 64 5.31 14.84 -19.44
CA PRO A 64 5.44 13.63 -20.26
C PRO A 64 5.73 12.39 -19.42
N ALA A 65 6.46 12.55 -18.31
CA ALA A 65 6.79 11.44 -17.42
C ALA A 65 5.55 10.93 -16.68
N ALA A 66 4.74 11.82 -16.10
CA ALA A 66 3.51 11.43 -15.45
C ALA A 66 2.46 10.91 -16.45
N THR A 67 2.43 11.44 -17.68
CA THR A 67 1.59 10.95 -18.78
C THR A 67 1.95 9.52 -19.15
N ALA A 68 3.23 9.24 -19.40
CA ALA A 68 3.67 7.89 -19.71
C ALA A 68 3.36 6.88 -18.59
N ILE A 69 3.43 7.30 -17.32
CA ILE A 69 3.04 6.47 -16.17
C ILE A 69 1.52 6.22 -16.17
N ALA A 70 0.72 7.27 -16.34
CA ALA A 70 -0.74 7.20 -16.39
C ALA A 70 -1.21 6.22 -17.47
N ASP A 71 -0.71 6.39 -18.69
CA ASP A 71 -1.08 5.56 -19.85
C ASP A 71 -0.68 4.09 -19.64
N ALA A 72 0.56 3.84 -19.19
CA ALA A 72 1.06 2.48 -18.98
C ALA A 72 0.27 1.75 -17.88
N LEU A 73 -0.05 2.44 -16.78
CA LEU A 73 -0.87 1.88 -15.70
C LEU A 73 -2.32 1.65 -16.13
N GLY A 74 -2.94 2.63 -16.81
CA GLY A 74 -4.32 2.55 -17.29
C GLY A 74 -4.53 1.37 -18.24
N ASN A 75 -3.62 1.20 -19.20
CA ASN A 75 -3.66 0.07 -20.15
C ASN A 75 -3.48 -1.28 -19.45
N ALA A 76 -2.55 -1.36 -18.48
CA ALA A 76 -2.26 -2.60 -17.78
C ALA A 76 -3.34 -2.97 -16.74
N ALA A 77 -4.14 -2.02 -16.26
CA ALA A 77 -5.13 -2.25 -15.21
C ALA A 77 -6.15 -3.34 -15.57
N GLN A 78 -6.48 -3.51 -16.86
CA GLN A 78 -7.39 -4.57 -17.32
C GLN A 78 -6.80 -5.98 -17.16
N GLN A 79 -5.48 -6.11 -17.24
CA GLN A 79 -4.76 -7.38 -17.11
C GLN A 79 -4.40 -7.69 -15.65
N PHE A 80 -4.71 -6.78 -14.72
CA PHE A 80 -4.31 -6.86 -13.32
C PHE A 80 -5.22 -7.81 -12.53
N SER A 81 -4.97 -9.11 -12.68
CA SER A 81 -5.76 -10.20 -12.08
C SER A 81 -4.86 -11.36 -11.62
N GLY A 82 -5.44 -12.35 -10.94
CA GLY A 82 -4.71 -13.51 -10.43
C GLY A 82 -4.08 -13.28 -9.05
N THR A 83 -3.05 -14.07 -8.75
CA THR A 83 -2.32 -14.08 -7.47
C THR A 83 -1.45 -12.83 -7.28
N LEU A 84 -0.99 -12.55 -6.05
CA LEU A 84 -0.10 -11.42 -5.80
C LEU A 84 1.18 -11.45 -6.66
N PRO A 85 1.90 -12.58 -6.83
CA PRO A 85 3.03 -12.67 -7.75
C PRO A 85 2.67 -12.35 -9.21
N GLN A 86 1.54 -12.86 -9.70
CA GLN A 86 1.08 -12.60 -11.08
C GLN A 86 0.78 -11.12 -11.30
N ARG A 87 0.06 -10.49 -10.37
CA ARG A 87 -0.19 -9.05 -10.35
C ARG A 87 1.10 -8.25 -10.29
N PHE A 88 2.07 -8.67 -9.49
CA PHE A 88 3.38 -8.01 -9.44
C PHE A 88 4.15 -8.13 -10.76
N SER A 89 4.07 -9.26 -11.49
CA SER A 89 4.65 -9.38 -12.81
C SER A 89 4.08 -8.36 -13.81
N VAL A 90 2.81 -8.00 -13.69
CA VAL A 90 2.21 -6.89 -14.47
C VAL A 90 2.89 -5.57 -14.13
N CYS A 91 3.11 -5.26 -12.84
CA CYS A 91 3.88 -4.06 -12.43
C CYS A 91 5.31 -4.05 -13.00
N VAL A 92 5.99 -5.21 -13.05
CA VAL A 92 7.33 -5.32 -13.65
C VAL A 92 7.29 -5.04 -15.16
N ASN A 93 6.26 -5.52 -15.87
CA ASN A 93 6.10 -5.25 -17.29
C ASN A 93 5.83 -3.76 -17.56
N ILE A 94 5.01 -3.10 -16.73
CA ILE A 94 4.79 -1.64 -16.79
C ILE A 94 6.13 -0.91 -16.67
N LEU A 95 6.94 -1.25 -15.66
CA LEU A 95 8.25 -0.62 -15.44
C LEU A 95 9.20 -0.72 -16.65
N ARG A 96 9.12 -1.81 -17.41
CA ARG A 96 9.93 -2.01 -18.63
C ARG A 96 9.49 -1.09 -19.78
N GLN A 97 8.21 -0.71 -19.81
CA GLN A 97 7.62 0.19 -20.81
C GLN A 97 7.85 1.67 -20.48
N LEU A 98 8.14 2.01 -19.21
CA LEU A 98 8.36 3.39 -18.81
C LEU A 98 9.65 3.98 -19.42
N PRO A 99 9.68 5.29 -19.69
CA PRO A 99 10.86 6.00 -20.18
C PRO A 99 12.13 5.73 -19.35
N PRO A 100 13.33 5.72 -19.96
CA PRO A 100 14.61 5.49 -19.28
C PRO A 100 14.83 6.37 -18.04
N GLY A 101 14.37 7.63 -18.06
CA GLY A 101 14.48 8.55 -16.93
C GLY A 101 13.66 8.14 -15.70
N ILE A 102 12.63 7.29 -15.86
CA ILE A 102 11.78 6.77 -14.78
C ILE A 102 12.24 5.38 -14.35
N ARG A 103 12.50 4.50 -15.32
CA ARG A 103 12.94 3.12 -15.03
C ARG A 103 14.36 3.10 -14.44
N GLY A 104 15.23 4.03 -14.85
CA GLY A 104 16.67 4.01 -14.57
C GLY A 104 17.50 3.55 -15.78
N ALA A 105 18.82 3.76 -15.70
CA ALA A 105 19.75 3.42 -16.78
C ALA A 105 19.85 1.90 -17.03
N GLU A 106 19.70 1.09 -15.98
CA GLU A 106 19.71 -0.37 -16.07
C GLU A 106 18.28 -0.90 -16.19
N SER A 107 17.95 -1.51 -17.34
CA SER A 107 16.66 -2.16 -17.58
C SER A 107 16.38 -3.32 -16.60
N ALA A 108 17.43 -3.91 -16.04
CA ALA A 108 17.37 -5.02 -15.09
C ALA A 108 16.98 -4.59 -13.65
N THR A 109 17.10 -3.30 -13.30
CA THR A 109 16.92 -2.82 -11.92
C THR A 109 16.02 -1.58 -11.84
N PRO A 110 14.72 -1.71 -12.19
CA PRO A 110 13.84 -0.56 -12.26
C PRO A 110 13.72 0.18 -10.92
N LYS A 111 13.93 1.49 -10.91
CA LYS A 111 13.98 2.33 -9.70
C LYS A 111 12.60 2.69 -9.14
N PHE A 112 11.55 2.60 -9.95
CA PHE A 112 10.19 3.07 -9.63
C PHE A 112 9.22 1.95 -9.17
N VAL A 113 9.74 0.85 -8.60
CA VAL A 113 8.93 -0.32 -8.17
C VAL A 113 7.88 0.07 -7.14
N SER A 114 8.28 0.72 -6.05
CA SER A 114 7.34 1.14 -4.99
C SER A 114 6.30 2.12 -5.53
N GLY A 115 6.69 3.06 -6.40
CA GLY A 115 5.76 4.00 -7.03
C GLY A 115 4.72 3.32 -7.90
N THR A 116 5.15 2.36 -8.73
CA THR A 116 4.26 1.60 -9.62
C THR A 116 3.24 0.78 -8.84
N THR A 117 3.66 0.05 -7.81
CA THR A 117 2.75 -0.77 -6.97
C THR A 117 1.73 0.08 -6.21
N LYS A 118 2.13 1.27 -5.74
CA LYS A 118 1.27 2.24 -5.06
C LYS A 118 0.24 2.85 -6.00
N LEU A 119 0.66 3.34 -7.16
CA LEU A 119 -0.26 3.90 -8.15
C LEU A 119 -1.25 2.86 -8.68
N MET A 120 -0.80 1.62 -8.89
CA MET A 120 -1.68 0.53 -9.31
C MET A 120 -2.75 0.20 -8.26
N TRP A 121 -2.46 0.34 -6.97
CA TRP A 121 -3.48 0.16 -5.92
C TRP A 121 -4.66 1.13 -6.07
N PHE A 122 -4.42 2.37 -6.47
CA PHE A 122 -5.49 3.33 -6.71
C PHE A 122 -6.37 3.00 -7.94
N LEU A 123 -5.87 2.17 -8.87
CA LEU A 123 -6.66 1.68 -10.01
C LEU A 123 -7.36 0.36 -9.69
N LYS A 124 -6.73 -0.51 -8.89
CA LYS A 124 -7.19 -1.87 -8.56
C LYS A 124 -6.91 -2.19 -7.09
N PRO A 125 -7.68 -1.63 -6.15
CA PRO A 125 -7.40 -1.79 -4.72
C PRO A 125 -7.74 -3.19 -4.18
N ALA A 126 -8.77 -3.85 -4.74
CA ALA A 126 -9.27 -5.12 -4.24
C ALA A 126 -8.26 -6.28 -4.42
N GLY A 127 -7.97 -6.99 -3.33
CA GLY A 127 -7.03 -8.11 -3.30
C GLY A 127 -5.58 -7.72 -3.60
N TRP A 128 -5.22 -6.43 -3.47
CA TRP A 128 -3.89 -5.92 -3.75
C TRP A 128 -3.37 -5.04 -2.61
N THR A 129 -2.07 -5.11 -2.35
CA THR A 129 -1.39 -4.24 -1.40
C THR A 129 -0.14 -3.62 -2.00
N MET A 130 0.23 -2.44 -1.50
CA MET A 130 1.36 -1.66 -1.97
C MET A 130 2.68 -2.30 -1.51
N PHE A 131 3.77 -2.08 -2.24
CA PHE A 131 5.09 -2.48 -1.77
C PHE A 131 5.80 -1.30 -1.09
N ASP A 132 6.35 -1.54 0.09
CA ASP A 132 7.31 -0.68 0.78
C ASP A 132 8.45 -1.52 1.39
N SER A 133 9.64 -0.94 1.44
CA SER A 133 10.82 -1.52 2.07
C SER A 133 10.63 -1.86 3.54
N PHE A 134 9.86 -1.06 4.30
CA PHE A 134 9.52 -1.39 5.68
C PHE A 134 8.60 -2.61 5.77
N ALA A 135 7.55 -2.67 4.95
CA ALA A 135 6.69 -3.84 4.88
C ALA A 135 7.45 -5.13 4.50
N ALA A 136 8.43 -5.02 3.60
CA ALA A 136 9.33 -6.14 3.29
C ALA A 136 10.23 -6.53 4.47
N ASN A 137 10.73 -5.56 5.24
CA ASN A 137 11.52 -5.85 6.46
C ASN A 137 10.69 -6.62 7.49
N ALA A 138 9.39 -6.31 7.63
CA ALA A 138 8.49 -7.01 8.56
C ALA A 138 8.36 -8.51 8.24
N LEU A 139 8.51 -8.88 6.98
CA LEU A 139 8.53 -10.27 6.52
C LEU A 139 9.94 -10.90 6.54
N GLY A 140 10.94 -10.24 7.14
CA GLY A 140 12.32 -10.73 7.20
C GLY A 140 13.06 -10.72 5.86
N ILE A 141 12.57 -10.00 4.85
CA ILE A 141 13.19 -10.00 3.53
C ILE A 141 14.44 -9.12 3.55
N ALA A 142 15.59 -9.75 3.26
CA ALA A 142 16.90 -9.11 3.23
C ALA A 142 16.95 -7.88 2.32
N ARG A 143 17.89 -6.97 2.62
CA ARG A 143 18.17 -5.80 1.78
C ARG A 143 18.76 -6.27 0.45
N GLY A 144 18.47 -5.52 -0.61
CA GLY A 144 18.80 -5.87 -1.97
C GLY A 144 18.06 -5.00 -2.98
N LYS A 145 18.08 -5.41 -4.24
CA LYS A 145 17.39 -4.72 -5.34
C LYS A 145 15.88 -4.63 -5.07
N SER A 146 15.30 -3.46 -5.31
CA SER A 146 13.89 -3.19 -4.97
C SER A 146 12.91 -4.15 -5.65
N SER A 147 13.16 -4.50 -6.92
CA SER A 147 12.36 -5.46 -7.68
C SER A 147 12.38 -6.87 -7.08
N ASP A 148 13.56 -7.34 -6.68
CA ASP A 148 13.73 -8.69 -6.11
C ASP A 148 13.07 -8.78 -4.74
N ARG A 149 13.23 -7.74 -3.93
CA ARG A 149 12.54 -7.62 -2.64
C ARG A 149 11.03 -7.61 -2.79
N ALA A 150 10.50 -6.86 -3.77
CA ALA A 150 9.07 -6.83 -4.04
C ALA A 150 8.54 -8.19 -4.53
N ARG A 151 9.30 -8.89 -5.39
CA ARG A 151 8.97 -10.26 -5.81
C ARG A 151 8.86 -11.20 -4.62
N LEU A 152 9.87 -11.19 -3.73
CA LEU A 152 9.87 -12.01 -2.51
C LEU A 152 8.72 -11.62 -1.57
N PHE A 153 8.43 -10.32 -1.44
CA PHE A 153 7.34 -9.80 -0.63
C PHE A 153 5.98 -10.34 -1.07
N TYR A 154 5.64 -10.21 -2.35
CA TYR A 154 4.36 -10.69 -2.86
C TYR A 154 4.24 -12.22 -2.81
N ALA A 155 5.34 -12.95 -3.05
CA ALA A 155 5.36 -14.41 -2.87
C ALA A 155 5.14 -14.82 -1.41
N ALA A 156 5.77 -14.11 -0.47
CA ALA A 156 5.63 -14.38 0.96
C ALA A 156 4.21 -14.09 1.46
N LEU A 157 3.59 -12.99 1.01
CA LEU A 157 2.21 -12.68 1.35
C LEU A 157 1.21 -13.70 0.79
N GLU A 158 1.39 -14.11 -0.47
CA GLU A 158 0.56 -15.13 -1.10
C GLU A 158 0.63 -16.45 -0.32
N LYS A 159 1.86 -16.93 -0.03
CA LYS A 159 2.09 -18.16 0.74
C LYS A 159 1.43 -18.12 2.11
N GLN A 160 1.38 -16.95 2.74
CA GLN A 160 0.81 -16.75 4.07
C GLN A 160 -0.68 -16.41 4.06
N GLY A 161 -1.35 -16.59 2.92
CA GLY A 161 -2.80 -16.47 2.80
C GLY A 161 -3.31 -15.04 2.92
N PHE A 162 -2.59 -14.07 2.33
CA PHE A 162 -3.02 -12.68 2.27
C PHE A 162 -4.46 -12.53 1.75
N ALA A 163 -4.80 -13.21 0.65
CA ALA A 163 -6.12 -13.11 0.03
C ALA A 163 -7.26 -13.57 0.96
N GLN A 164 -7.06 -14.68 1.69
CA GLN A 164 -8.05 -15.18 2.65
C GLN A 164 -8.21 -14.21 3.83
N LYS A 165 -7.09 -13.68 4.34
CA LYS A 165 -7.09 -12.72 5.46
C LYS A 165 -7.72 -11.39 5.07
N SER A 166 -7.41 -10.87 3.89
CA SER A 166 -8.00 -9.61 3.41
C SER A 166 -9.48 -9.77 3.11
N GLU A 167 -9.92 -10.89 2.54
CA GLU A 167 -11.36 -11.13 2.32
C GLU A 167 -12.13 -11.23 3.65
N ALA A 168 -11.60 -11.99 4.63
CA ALA A 168 -12.20 -12.07 5.95
C ALA A 168 -12.26 -10.70 6.65
N GLY A 169 -11.19 -9.91 6.56
CA GLY A 169 -11.15 -8.55 7.09
C GLY A 169 -12.14 -7.62 6.38
N ASN A 170 -12.26 -7.70 5.06
CA ASN A 170 -13.21 -6.91 4.28
C ASN A 170 -14.66 -7.26 4.64
N ALA A 171 -14.96 -8.52 4.96
CA ALA A 171 -16.27 -8.91 5.47
C ALA A 171 -16.59 -8.21 6.81
N VAL A 172 -15.62 -8.12 7.73
CA VAL A 172 -15.77 -7.38 9.00
C VAL A 172 -15.95 -5.88 8.76
N ILE A 173 -15.15 -5.29 7.87
CA ILE A 173 -15.26 -3.86 7.52
C ILE A 173 -16.64 -3.54 6.94
N ARG A 174 -17.13 -4.34 5.98
CA ARG A 174 -18.45 -4.15 5.35
C ARG A 174 -19.60 -4.22 6.35
N ALA A 175 -19.46 -4.98 7.44
CA ALA A 175 -20.46 -5.10 8.50
C ALA A 175 -20.34 -4.01 9.59
N SER A 176 -19.35 -3.12 9.49
CA SER A 176 -19.07 -2.08 10.49
C SER A 176 -19.76 -0.74 10.16
N GLY A 177 -19.62 0.23 11.06
CA GLY A 177 -20.03 1.62 10.82
C GLY A 177 -19.13 2.39 9.84
N ILE A 178 -18.07 1.77 9.31
CA ILE A 178 -17.05 2.38 8.44
C ILE A 178 -16.74 1.44 7.24
N PRO A 179 -17.73 1.13 6.38
CA PRO A 179 -17.62 0.12 5.34
C PRO A 179 -16.69 0.47 4.16
N GLU A 180 -16.19 1.71 4.10
CA GLU A 180 -15.38 2.23 3.00
C GLU A 180 -13.88 1.89 3.09
N LEU A 181 -13.42 1.32 4.21
CA LEU A 181 -12.04 0.92 4.39
C LEU A 181 -11.71 -0.39 3.63
N TYR A 182 -10.41 -0.72 3.55
CA TYR A 182 -9.90 -1.91 2.89
C TYR A 182 -9.00 -2.68 3.86
N ALA A 183 -9.28 -3.95 4.07
CA ALA A 183 -8.46 -4.81 4.93
C ALA A 183 -7.03 -4.97 4.37
N GLU A 184 -6.87 -4.93 3.05
CA GLU A 184 -5.58 -4.92 2.37
C GLU A 184 -4.70 -3.75 2.84
N ARG A 185 -5.31 -2.58 3.09
CA ARG A 185 -4.61 -1.40 3.60
C ARG A 185 -4.33 -1.50 5.09
N VAL A 186 -5.23 -2.09 5.87
CA VAL A 186 -4.94 -2.39 7.29
C VAL A 186 -3.73 -3.32 7.38
N ILE A 187 -3.67 -4.36 6.56
CA ILE A 187 -2.51 -5.26 6.47
C ILE A 187 -1.24 -4.50 6.03
N ASP A 188 -1.31 -3.63 5.02
CA ASP A 188 -0.17 -2.79 4.61
C ASP A 188 0.37 -1.95 5.76
N LYS A 189 -0.51 -1.23 6.46
CA LYS A 189 -0.14 -0.38 7.60
C LYS A 189 0.43 -1.19 8.75
N TYR A 190 -0.09 -2.39 8.99
CA TYR A 190 0.47 -3.33 9.96
C TYR A 190 1.90 -3.72 9.60
N LEU A 191 2.14 -4.14 8.35
CA LEU A 191 3.48 -4.53 7.89
C LEU A 191 4.45 -3.34 7.94
N TRP A 192 3.99 -2.14 7.58
CA TRP A 192 4.79 -0.92 7.73
C TRP A 192 5.17 -0.68 9.21
N LEU A 193 4.19 -0.70 10.12
CA LEU A 193 4.44 -0.54 11.56
C LEU A 193 5.42 -1.60 12.08
N ALA A 194 5.17 -2.88 11.79
CA ALA A 194 6.01 -3.99 12.23
C ALA A 194 7.45 -3.92 11.69
N GLY A 195 7.64 -3.34 10.50
CA GLY A 195 8.95 -3.19 9.86
C GLY A 195 9.70 -1.91 10.21
N CYS A 196 9.07 -0.97 10.90
CA CYS A 196 9.69 0.27 11.38
C CYS A 196 10.43 0.07 12.72
N THR A 197 11.31 1.02 13.07
CA THR A 197 11.98 1.02 14.38
C THR A 197 10.97 1.25 15.51
N GLN A 198 11.29 0.81 16.73
CA GLN A 198 10.43 1.01 17.90
C GLN A 198 10.06 2.49 18.10
N GLN A 199 11.02 3.41 17.99
CA GLN A 199 10.76 4.85 18.12
C GLN A 199 9.77 5.35 17.05
N ALA A 200 9.86 4.85 15.81
CA ALA A 200 8.93 5.23 14.75
C ALA A 200 7.53 4.64 14.99
N GLN A 201 7.45 3.41 15.50
CA GLN A 201 6.19 2.79 15.92
C GLN A 201 5.52 3.58 17.04
N GLU A 202 6.25 3.94 18.10
CA GLU A 202 5.73 4.72 19.23
C GLU A 202 5.20 6.09 18.78
N LYS A 203 5.93 6.78 17.88
CA LYS A 203 5.46 8.03 17.27
C LYS A 203 4.17 7.83 16.47
N ALA A 204 4.08 6.76 15.67
CA ALA A 204 2.88 6.47 14.90
C ALA A 204 1.68 6.15 15.82
N LYS A 205 1.89 5.35 16.87
CA LYS A 205 0.88 5.06 17.90
C LYS A 205 0.38 6.36 18.58
N ALA A 206 1.30 7.25 18.98
CA ALA A 206 0.94 8.52 19.60
C ALA A 206 0.12 9.43 18.66
N ILE A 207 0.45 9.48 17.36
CA ILE A 207 -0.34 10.20 16.36
C ILE A 207 -1.74 9.58 16.21
N CYS A 208 -1.84 8.25 16.16
CA CYS A 208 -3.11 7.54 16.07
C CYS A 208 -3.99 7.79 17.29
N GLU A 209 -3.40 7.79 18.48
CA GLU A 209 -4.10 8.09 19.74
C GLU A 209 -4.65 9.53 19.73
N ALA A 210 -3.81 10.52 19.42
CA ALA A 210 -4.24 11.91 19.33
C ALA A 210 -5.34 12.12 18.26
N TYR A 211 -5.22 11.43 17.13
CA TYR A 211 -6.24 11.44 16.09
C TYR A 211 -7.57 10.84 16.58
N HIS A 212 -7.52 9.67 17.22
CA HIS A 212 -8.72 8.98 17.74
C HIS A 212 -9.45 9.83 18.79
N GLN A 213 -8.70 10.45 19.70
CA GLN A 213 -9.24 11.38 20.71
C GLN A 213 -9.88 12.63 20.11
N GLY A 214 -9.43 13.05 18.92
CA GLY A 214 -9.98 14.20 18.20
C GLY A 214 -11.23 13.90 17.37
N LEU A 215 -11.66 12.64 17.25
CA LEU A 215 -12.85 12.27 16.49
C LEU A 215 -14.14 12.55 17.28
N PRO A 216 -15.26 12.86 16.59
CA PRO A 216 -16.57 12.86 17.23
C PRO A 216 -16.87 11.50 17.88
N SER A 217 -17.50 11.50 19.06
CA SER A 217 -17.61 10.32 19.93
C SER A 217 -18.13 9.08 19.20
N LYS A 218 -19.17 9.22 18.38
CA LYS A 218 -19.72 8.09 17.62
C LYS A 218 -18.71 7.49 16.63
N HIS A 219 -17.97 8.34 15.90
CA HIS A 219 -16.93 7.87 14.98
C HIS A 219 -15.74 7.24 15.71
N ALA A 220 -15.37 7.79 16.87
CA ALA A 220 -14.33 7.20 17.71
C ALA A 220 -14.71 5.81 18.21
N GLU A 221 -15.96 5.63 18.67
CA GLU A 221 -16.51 4.35 19.10
C GLU A 221 -16.56 3.32 17.96
N ASP A 222 -17.07 3.70 16.79
CA ASP A 222 -17.17 2.82 15.63
C ASP A 222 -15.78 2.39 15.13
N LEU A 223 -14.82 3.32 15.09
CA LEU A 223 -13.44 3.02 14.71
C LEU A 223 -12.75 2.11 15.73
N GLN A 224 -12.96 2.34 17.02
CA GLN A 224 -12.43 1.48 18.09
C GLN A 224 -13.01 0.06 18.02
N ALA A 225 -14.32 -0.06 17.76
CA ALA A 225 -14.98 -1.34 17.59
C ALA A 225 -14.41 -2.10 16.39
N LEU A 226 -14.27 -1.43 15.24
CA LEU A 226 -13.68 -2.01 14.03
C LEU A 226 -12.22 -2.44 14.26
N ALA A 227 -11.39 -1.57 14.84
CA ALA A 227 -9.98 -1.87 15.12
C ALA A 227 -9.83 -3.06 16.07
N SER A 228 -10.70 -3.18 17.07
CA SER A 228 -10.72 -4.31 18.00
C SER A 228 -11.17 -5.61 17.31
N ALA A 229 -12.20 -5.54 16.46
CA ALA A 229 -12.69 -6.70 15.69
C ALA A 229 -11.63 -7.23 14.72
N LEU A 230 -10.96 -6.36 13.96
CA LEU A 230 -9.89 -6.74 13.06
C LEU A 230 -8.67 -7.28 13.80
N ALA A 231 -8.31 -6.71 14.95
CA ALA A 231 -7.23 -7.23 15.79
C ALA A 231 -7.53 -8.65 16.30
N ASN A 232 -8.76 -8.92 16.73
CA ASN A 232 -9.19 -10.24 17.16
C ASN A 232 -9.20 -11.25 16.00
N LEU A 233 -9.63 -10.81 14.81
CA LEU A 233 -9.70 -11.67 13.62
C LEU A 233 -8.30 -12.05 13.10
N LEU A 234 -7.40 -11.08 12.98
CA LEU A 234 -6.10 -11.26 12.33
C LEU A 234 -5.00 -11.70 13.30
N GLY A 235 -5.21 -11.57 14.61
CA GLY A 235 -4.25 -11.89 15.65
C GLY A 235 -3.12 -10.85 15.78
N GLU A 236 -2.17 -11.12 16.68
CA GLU A 236 -1.04 -10.21 16.94
C GLU A 236 -0.01 -10.23 15.80
N ASN A 237 0.13 -11.38 15.15
CA ASN A 237 1.09 -11.57 14.08
C ASN A 237 0.50 -12.43 12.94
N PRO A 238 -0.29 -11.81 12.04
CA PRO A 238 -0.96 -12.52 10.94
C PRO A 238 0.01 -13.19 9.95
N PHE A 239 1.31 -12.92 10.04
CA PHE A 239 2.31 -13.38 9.08
C PHE A 239 3.54 -14.01 9.76
N SER A 240 3.36 -14.74 10.89
CA SER A 240 4.48 -15.38 11.61
C SER A 240 4.49 -16.90 11.73
N GLU A 241 3.61 -17.64 11.08
CA GLU A 241 3.59 -19.09 11.27
C GLU A 241 4.34 -19.91 10.19
N ASN A 242 5.32 -20.66 10.74
CA ASN A 242 5.94 -21.92 10.29
C ASN A 242 7.20 -21.86 9.42
N GLY A 243 8.35 -21.78 10.10
CA GLY A 243 9.54 -22.57 9.72
C GLY A 243 10.21 -22.25 8.40
N GLY A 244 10.02 -21.04 7.86
CA GLY A 244 10.76 -20.60 6.68
C GLY A 244 12.19 -20.30 7.07
N GLU A 245 13.13 -21.10 6.57
CA GLU A 245 14.52 -20.65 6.41
C GLU A 245 14.52 -19.20 5.89
N PRO A 246 15.44 -18.34 6.37
CA PRO A 246 15.56 -16.99 5.82
C PRO A 246 15.59 -17.10 4.30
N TYR A 247 14.72 -16.35 3.60
CA TYR A 247 14.66 -16.38 2.13
C TYR A 247 16.08 -16.16 1.59
N ALA A 248 16.75 -17.26 1.22
CA ALA A 248 18.13 -17.24 0.80
C ALA A 248 18.23 -16.38 -0.47
N THR A 249 19.24 -15.52 -0.47
CA THR A 249 19.56 -14.53 -1.51
C THR A 249 19.81 -15.18 -2.86
#